data_AF-A0A218NP15-F1
#
_entry.id   AF-A0A218NP15-F1
#
_cell.length_a   1.000
_cell.length_b   1.000
_cell.length_c   1.000
_cell.angle_alpha   90.00
_cell.angle_beta   90.00
_cell.angle_gamma   90.00
#
_symmetry.space_group_name_H-M   'P 1'
#
loop_
_entity.id
_entity.type
_entity.pdbx_description
1 polymer ?
#
loop_
_entity_poly.entity_id
_entity_poly.type
_entity_poly.pdbx_seq_one_letter_code
_entity_poly.pdbx_strand_id
1 'polypeptide(L)'
;MSLNNYPRQNIRNCEEILDSLQNKVSMVKQLLAGLRNGPVPLKTTNFTNLLIWSRILINETENLKSCDRKKFEGWYAQYRRELFGDGSHGPDPLLDYFIQARNQLEHQGIIKVGWSINIHHLNIPGDLLKYGPAPPGARGFFLGDQLGGIGWLVDLPNGSQAKYYVNLPKEFVESSLLPHNPPSIHLMNKIQNASVESLAEYYVGYIESMVLSAVKEFRVTS
;
A
#
# COMPACT_ATOMS: atom_id res chain seq x y z
N MET A 1 -40.54 26.33 22.16
CA MET A 1 -40.56 24.86 22.13
C MET A 1 -40.84 24.41 20.71
N SER A 2 -39.85 23.82 20.03
CA SER A 2 -40.07 22.94 18.88
C SER A 2 -38.86 22.04 18.71
N LEU A 3 -39.01 20.85 19.30
CA LEU A 3 -38.51 19.52 18.95
C LEU A 3 -37.23 19.38 18.11
N ASN A 4 -36.21 18.86 18.80
CA ASN A 4 -35.11 18.05 18.29
C ASN A 4 -35.57 17.03 17.24
N ASN A 5 -34.82 16.93 16.14
CA ASN A 5 -34.65 15.69 15.39
C ASN A 5 -33.32 15.76 14.61
N TYR A 6 -32.21 15.54 15.31
CA TYR A 6 -30.99 15.07 14.66
C TYR A 6 -31.08 13.55 14.50
N PRO A 7 -30.76 12.98 13.33
CA PRO A 7 -30.87 11.55 13.09
C PRO A 7 -29.95 10.77 14.06
N ARG A 8 -30.49 9.71 14.65
CA ARG A 8 -29.78 8.77 15.53
C ARG A 8 -28.49 8.33 14.85
N GLN A 9 -27.36 8.56 15.52
CA GLN A 9 -26.08 7.94 15.14
C GLN A 9 -26.29 6.43 15.07
N ASN A 10 -25.99 5.86 13.91
CA ASN A 10 -26.05 4.43 13.67
C ASN A 10 -24.92 3.79 14.48
N ILE A 11 -25.22 3.33 15.70
CA ILE A 11 -24.28 2.61 16.55
C ILE A 11 -24.01 1.29 15.82
N ARG A 12 -22.91 1.23 15.06
CA ARG A 12 -22.42 -0.07 14.54
C ARG A 12 -22.10 -0.94 15.74
N ASN A 13 -22.50 -2.21 15.68
CA ASN A 13 -22.16 -3.16 16.72
C ASN A 13 -20.62 -3.29 16.80
N CYS A 14 -20.06 -3.43 18.01
CA CYS A 14 -18.61 -3.51 18.18
C CYS A 14 -18.01 -4.67 17.38
N GLU A 15 -18.70 -5.82 17.35
CA GLU A 15 -18.28 -6.97 16.54
C GLU A 15 -18.26 -6.65 15.04
N GLU A 16 -19.22 -5.89 14.52
CA GLU A 16 -19.23 -5.47 13.11
C GLU A 16 -18.05 -4.55 12.77
N ILE A 17 -17.67 -3.66 13.70
CA ILE A 17 -16.48 -2.81 13.54
C ILE A 17 -15.22 -3.67 13.50
N LEU A 18 -15.09 -4.62 14.42
CA LEU A 18 -13.94 -5.52 14.50
C LEU A 18 -13.82 -6.42 13.26
N ASP A 19 -14.92 -7.04 12.83
CA ASP A 19 -14.94 -7.87 11.61
C ASP A 19 -14.60 -7.04 10.37
N SER A 20 -15.13 -5.82 10.28
CA SER A 20 -14.80 -4.88 9.22
C SER A 20 -13.31 -4.52 9.17
N LEU A 21 -12.69 -4.30 10.34
CA LEU A 21 -11.25 -4.05 10.44
C LEU A 21 -10.42 -5.29 10.01
N GLN A 22 -10.78 -6.49 10.46
CA GLN A 22 -10.10 -7.73 10.08
C GLN A 22 -10.18 -8.01 8.57
N ASN A 23 -11.35 -7.76 7.96
CA ASN A 23 -11.53 -7.86 6.51
C ASN A 23 -10.64 -6.86 5.75
N LYS A 24 -10.52 -5.62 6.24
CA LYS A 24 -9.65 -4.62 5.61
C LYS A 24 -8.17 -4.94 5.76
N VAL A 25 -7.73 -5.52 6.88
CA VAL A 25 -6.37 -6.06 7.00
C VAL A 25 -6.10 -7.10 5.91
N SER A 26 -7.04 -8.02 5.69
CA SER A 26 -6.89 -9.05 4.65
C SER A 26 -6.70 -8.44 3.25
N MET A 27 -7.45 -7.38 2.92
CA MET A 27 -7.28 -6.64 1.68
C MET A 27 -5.92 -5.94 1.60
N VAL A 28 -5.47 -5.26 2.67
CA VAL A 28 -4.15 -4.61 2.70
C VAL A 28 -3.03 -5.63 2.49
N LYS A 29 -3.16 -6.85 3.05
CA LYS A 29 -2.21 -7.95 2.83
C LYS A 29 -2.21 -8.45 1.38
N GLN A 30 -3.37 -8.48 0.72
CA GLN A 30 -3.45 -8.79 -0.72
C GLN A 30 -2.75 -7.72 -1.57
N LEU A 31 -2.93 -6.44 -1.23
CA LEU A 31 -2.23 -5.33 -1.90
C LEU A 31 -0.72 -5.43 -1.70
N LEU A 32 -0.25 -5.77 -0.49
CA LEU A 32 1.17 -6.03 -0.24
C LEU A 32 1.71 -7.19 -1.08
N ALA A 33 0.95 -8.29 -1.20
CA ALA A 33 1.33 -9.41 -2.05
C ALA A 33 1.45 -9.00 -3.54
N GLY A 34 0.50 -8.19 -4.03
CA GLY A 34 0.54 -7.63 -5.38
C GLY A 34 1.69 -6.64 -5.59
N LEU A 35 2.05 -5.86 -4.57
CA LEU A 35 3.22 -4.98 -4.57
C LEU A 35 4.54 -5.78 -4.65
N ARG A 36 4.64 -6.92 -3.96
CA ARG A 36 5.86 -7.76 -3.99
C ARG A 36 6.04 -8.51 -5.30
N ASN A 37 4.94 -9.04 -5.84
CA ASN A 37 4.98 -10.06 -6.89
C ASN A 37 4.43 -9.60 -8.24
N GLY A 38 3.76 -8.45 -8.31
CA GLY A 38 3.20 -7.93 -9.55
C GLY A 38 4.23 -7.28 -10.50
N PRO A 39 3.88 -7.08 -11.78
CA PRO A 39 4.64 -6.20 -12.69
C PRO A 39 4.65 -4.76 -12.17
N VAL A 40 5.63 -3.94 -12.58
CA VAL A 40 5.79 -2.57 -12.04
C VAL A 40 4.52 -1.71 -12.08
N PRO A 41 3.74 -1.64 -13.19
CA PRO A 41 2.49 -0.87 -13.18
C PRO A 41 1.50 -1.35 -12.10
N LEU A 42 1.44 -2.67 -11.88
CA LEU A 42 0.63 -3.27 -10.82
C LEU A 42 1.23 -3.01 -9.43
N LYS A 43 2.56 -2.99 -9.29
CA LYS A 43 3.23 -2.58 -8.04
C LYS A 43 2.86 -1.15 -7.65
N THR A 44 2.96 -0.20 -8.58
CA THR A 44 2.58 1.21 -8.36
C THR A 44 1.11 1.33 -7.99
N THR A 45 0.23 0.61 -8.69
CA THR A 45 -1.21 0.57 -8.38
C THR A 45 -1.47 0.02 -6.98
N ASN A 46 -0.83 -1.09 -6.61
CA ASN A 46 -0.97 -1.70 -5.29
C ASN A 46 -0.40 -0.82 -4.19
N PHE A 47 0.73 -0.15 -4.41
CA PHE A 47 1.29 0.81 -3.45
C PHE A 47 0.31 1.98 -3.22
N THR A 48 -0.26 2.52 -4.29
CA THR A 48 -1.30 3.57 -4.22
C THR A 48 -2.50 3.13 -3.40
N ASN A 49 -3.06 1.96 -3.73
CA ASN A 49 -4.21 1.42 -3.03
C ASN A 49 -3.89 1.10 -1.56
N LEU A 50 -2.67 0.64 -1.27
CA LEU A 50 -2.23 0.37 0.10
C LEU A 50 -2.26 1.65 0.95
N LEU A 51 -1.78 2.79 0.42
CA LEU A 51 -1.83 4.09 1.10
C LEU A 51 -3.27 4.54 1.39
N ILE A 52 -4.18 4.32 0.45
CA ILE A 52 -5.60 4.71 0.59
C ILE A 52 -6.28 3.83 1.64
N TRP A 53 -6.15 2.51 1.50
CA TRP A 53 -6.82 1.55 2.37
C TRP A 53 -6.27 1.54 3.79
N SER A 54 -4.98 1.80 3.99
CA SER A 54 -4.42 1.96 5.34
C SER A 54 -5.03 3.14 6.09
N ARG A 55 -5.25 4.28 5.41
CA ARG A 55 -5.94 5.44 6.01
C ARG A 55 -7.38 5.12 6.38
N ILE A 56 -8.11 4.43 5.51
CA ILE A 56 -9.48 4.00 5.79
C ILE A 56 -9.52 3.12 7.04
N LEU A 57 -8.60 2.17 7.16
CA LEU A 57 -8.51 1.27 8.30
C LEU A 57 -8.17 2.02 9.60
N ILE A 58 -7.18 2.92 9.57
CA ILE A 58 -6.83 3.76 10.73
C ILE A 58 -8.02 4.62 11.16
N ASN A 59 -8.76 5.23 10.22
CA ASN A 59 -9.94 6.03 10.55
C ASN A 59 -11.07 5.16 11.14
N GLU A 60 -11.32 3.99 10.58
CA GLU A 60 -12.36 3.09 11.08
C GLU A 60 -12.06 2.54 12.47
N THR A 61 -10.77 2.44 12.82
CA THR A 61 -10.33 2.07 14.17
C THR A 61 -10.87 3.06 15.20
N GLU A 62 -11.01 4.34 14.85
CA GLU A 62 -11.59 5.34 15.77
C GLU A 62 -13.07 5.08 16.10
N ASN A 63 -13.79 4.30 15.29
CA ASN A 63 -15.19 3.96 15.59
C ASN A 63 -15.31 3.08 16.84
N LEU A 64 -14.22 2.41 17.27
CA LEU A 64 -14.17 1.66 18.52
C LEU A 64 -14.41 2.53 19.76
N LYS A 65 -14.28 3.87 19.65
CA LYS A 65 -14.74 4.84 20.68
C LYS A 65 -16.19 4.63 21.09
N SER A 66 -17.03 4.15 20.16
CA SER A 66 -18.46 3.88 20.41
C SER A 66 -18.71 2.60 21.21
N CYS A 67 -17.75 1.66 21.24
CA CYS A 67 -17.86 0.44 22.04
C CYS A 67 -17.61 0.71 23.53
N ASP A 68 -16.46 1.31 23.85
CA ASP A 68 -16.08 1.76 25.18
C ASP A 68 -15.04 2.86 25.04
N ARG A 69 -15.46 4.10 25.31
CA ARG A 69 -14.62 5.28 25.14
C ARG A 69 -13.39 5.27 26.05
N LYS A 70 -13.56 4.90 27.33
CA LYS A 70 -12.47 4.94 28.31
C LYS A 70 -11.41 3.90 27.97
N LYS A 71 -11.85 2.70 27.59
CA LYS A 71 -10.97 1.64 27.13
C LYS A 71 -10.25 2.02 25.83
N PHE A 72 -10.98 2.61 24.87
CA PHE A 72 -10.39 3.13 23.62
C PHE A 72 -9.32 4.17 23.88
N GLU A 73 -9.59 5.18 24.71
CA GLU A 73 -8.62 6.25 24.97
C GLU A 73 -7.32 5.71 25.57
N GLY A 74 -7.41 4.72 26.48
CA GLY A 74 -6.23 4.06 27.05
C GLY A 74 -5.47 3.22 26.02
N TRP A 75 -6.17 2.37 25.27
CA TRP A 75 -5.58 1.50 24.26
C TRP A 75 -4.96 2.28 23.09
N TYR A 76 -5.67 3.27 22.56
CA TYR A 76 -5.26 4.02 21.36
C TYR A 76 -4.14 5.03 21.64
N ALA A 77 -3.86 5.36 22.91
CA ALA A 77 -2.85 6.35 23.27
C ALA A 77 -1.46 6.04 22.71
N GLN A 78 -1.05 4.77 22.74
CA GLN A 78 0.23 4.34 22.17
C GLN A 78 0.24 4.50 20.66
N TYR A 79 -0.74 3.94 19.95
CA TYR A 79 -0.83 4.02 18.49
C TYR A 79 -0.92 5.46 18.00
N ARG A 80 -1.63 6.32 18.73
CA ARG A 80 -1.71 7.76 18.42
C ARG A 80 -0.34 8.43 18.49
N ARG A 81 0.46 8.11 19.52
CA ARG A 81 1.83 8.64 19.67
C ARG A 81 2.74 8.16 18.55
N GLU A 82 2.68 6.88 18.20
CA GLU A 82 3.49 6.31 17.13
C GLU A 82 3.09 6.89 15.75
N LEU A 83 1.80 7.03 15.48
CA LEU A 83 1.28 7.56 14.21
C LEU A 83 1.48 9.08 14.05
N PHE A 84 1.36 9.85 15.14
CA PHE A 84 1.23 11.31 15.06
C PHE A 84 2.15 12.11 15.99
N GLY A 85 2.90 11.44 16.88
CA GLY A 85 3.69 12.07 17.93
C GLY A 85 2.87 12.50 19.16
N ASP A 86 3.56 13.03 20.18
CA ASP A 86 2.95 13.53 21.43
C ASP A 86 3.46 14.92 21.85
N GLY A 87 4.04 15.68 20.92
CA GLY A 87 4.58 17.03 21.16
C GLY A 87 5.97 17.04 21.80
N SER A 88 6.37 15.96 22.47
CA SER A 88 7.76 15.73 22.91
C SER A 88 8.51 14.82 21.94
N HIS A 89 7.80 13.92 21.27
CA HIS A 89 8.36 13.03 20.25
C HIS A 89 7.59 13.21 18.93
N GLY A 90 8.33 13.19 17.83
CA GLY A 90 7.73 13.09 16.50
C GLY A 90 7.10 11.70 16.27
N PRO A 91 6.28 11.56 15.21
CA PRO A 91 5.78 10.25 14.81
C PRO A 91 6.93 9.29 14.47
N ASP A 92 6.63 7.99 14.48
CA ASP A 92 7.54 6.98 13.98
C ASP A 92 7.92 7.28 12.51
N PRO A 93 9.21 7.26 12.13
CA PRO A 93 9.64 7.66 10.79
C PRO A 93 9.03 6.83 9.67
N LEU A 94 8.81 5.52 9.89
CA LEU A 94 8.14 4.67 8.91
C LEU A 94 6.67 5.05 8.77
N LEU A 95 5.96 5.20 9.88
CA LEU A 95 4.54 5.54 9.84
C LEU A 95 4.31 6.92 9.21
N ASP A 96 5.12 7.91 9.57
CA ASP A 96 5.07 9.24 8.97
C ASP A 96 5.36 9.19 7.46
N TYR A 97 6.36 8.41 7.02
CA TYR A 97 6.64 8.22 5.60
C TYR A 97 5.39 7.81 4.79
N PHE A 98 4.63 6.82 5.27
CA PHE A 98 3.39 6.39 4.61
C PHE A 98 2.27 7.44 4.72
N ILE A 99 2.16 8.16 5.84
CA ILE A 99 1.20 9.25 5.99
C ILE A 99 1.50 10.39 5.01
N GLN A 100 2.76 10.80 4.89
CA GLN A 100 3.20 11.83 3.95
C GLN A 100 3.01 11.39 2.51
N ALA A 101 3.36 10.15 2.16
CA ALA A 101 3.12 9.61 0.83
C ALA A 101 1.64 9.66 0.45
N ARG A 102 0.73 9.31 1.37
CA ARG A 102 -0.72 9.43 1.17
C ARG A 102 -1.15 10.89 1.03
N ASN A 103 -0.66 11.78 1.89
CA ASN A 103 -1.01 13.21 1.81
C ASN A 103 -0.56 13.84 0.48
N GLN A 104 0.60 13.42 -0.04
CA GLN A 104 1.07 13.84 -1.36
C GLN A 104 0.16 13.31 -2.47
N LEU A 105 -0.21 12.03 -2.41
CA LEU A 105 -1.18 11.44 -3.36
C LEU A 105 -2.51 12.20 -3.34
N GLU A 106 -3.05 12.50 -2.17
CA GLU A 106 -4.33 13.19 -2.02
C GLU A 106 -4.30 14.64 -2.55
N HIS A 107 -3.24 15.40 -2.25
CA HIS A 107 -3.15 16.81 -2.64
C HIS A 107 -2.60 17.04 -4.05
N GLN A 108 -1.72 16.17 -4.52
CA GLN A 108 -1.00 16.35 -5.80
C GLN A 108 -1.47 15.36 -6.87
N GLY A 109 -2.25 14.34 -6.52
CA GLY A 109 -2.66 13.27 -7.43
C GLY A 109 -1.51 12.37 -7.89
N ILE A 110 -0.31 12.51 -7.31
CA ILE A 110 0.92 11.86 -7.76
C ILE A 110 1.62 11.24 -6.56
N ILE A 111 2.10 10.00 -6.72
CA ILE A 111 3.03 9.38 -5.79
C ILE A 111 4.45 9.62 -6.29
N LYS A 112 5.29 10.21 -5.43
CA LYS A 112 6.73 10.37 -5.69
C LYS A 112 7.49 9.08 -5.42
N VAL A 113 7.28 8.08 -6.27
CA VAL A 113 8.14 6.90 -6.34
C VAL A 113 8.92 6.93 -7.64
N GLY A 114 10.22 6.67 -7.55
CA GLY A 114 11.02 6.36 -8.72
C GLY A 114 10.84 4.90 -9.11
N TRP A 115 11.45 4.52 -10.22
CA TRP A 115 11.63 3.12 -10.58
C TRP A 115 13.08 2.90 -10.98
N SER A 116 13.58 1.69 -10.73
CA SER A 116 14.86 1.22 -11.24
C SER A 116 14.62 -0.01 -12.10
N ILE A 117 15.42 -0.11 -13.16
CA ILE A 117 15.56 -1.34 -13.94
C ILE A 117 17.02 -1.76 -13.81
N ASN A 118 17.24 -2.96 -13.31
CA ASN A 118 18.54 -3.62 -13.29
C ASN A 118 18.55 -4.71 -14.35
N ILE A 119 19.45 -4.60 -15.32
CA ILE A 119 19.61 -5.58 -16.41
C ILE A 119 20.83 -6.43 -16.07
N HIS A 120 20.59 -7.67 -15.66
CA HIS A 120 21.66 -8.64 -15.38
C HIS A 120 22.22 -9.23 -16.68
N HIS A 121 21.33 -9.55 -17.62
CA HIS A 121 21.67 -10.10 -18.93
C HIS A 121 20.55 -9.83 -19.94
N LEU A 122 20.89 -9.30 -21.12
CA LEU A 122 19.92 -9.02 -22.18
C LEU A 122 20.59 -9.10 -23.56
N ASN A 123 20.36 -10.20 -24.28
CA ASN A 123 20.80 -10.42 -25.66
C ASN A 123 19.60 -10.33 -26.62
N ILE A 124 19.49 -9.22 -27.35
CA ILE A 124 18.42 -9.00 -28.32
C ILE A 124 18.85 -9.51 -29.71
N PRO A 125 17.99 -10.21 -30.46
CA PRO A 125 16.58 -10.54 -30.15
C PRO A 125 16.38 -11.88 -29.44
N GLY A 126 17.43 -12.68 -29.20
CA GLY A 126 17.32 -14.05 -28.71
C GLY A 126 16.60 -14.18 -27.35
N ASP A 127 16.88 -13.27 -26.42
CA ASP A 127 16.22 -13.24 -25.12
C ASP A 127 14.79 -12.69 -25.19
N LEU A 128 14.43 -11.96 -26.26
CA LEU A 128 13.06 -11.45 -26.40
C LEU A 128 12.02 -12.56 -26.48
N LEU A 129 12.39 -13.70 -27.08
CA LEU A 129 11.53 -14.88 -27.20
C LEU A 129 11.28 -15.57 -25.85
N LYS A 130 12.18 -15.38 -24.87
CA LYS A 130 12.00 -15.88 -23.50
C LYS A 130 10.97 -15.06 -22.72
N TYR A 131 10.59 -13.88 -23.21
CA TYR A 131 9.53 -13.03 -22.63
C TYR A 131 8.12 -13.38 -23.14
N GLY A 132 7.99 -14.50 -23.86
CA GLY A 132 6.77 -14.95 -24.52
C GLY A 132 6.73 -14.55 -26.00
N PRO A 133 5.84 -15.17 -26.80
CA PRO A 133 5.67 -14.78 -28.19
C PRO A 133 5.19 -13.32 -28.24
N ALA A 134 5.67 -12.59 -29.24
CA ALA A 134 5.14 -11.26 -29.51
C ALA A 134 3.63 -11.36 -29.78
N PRO A 135 2.79 -10.55 -29.11
CA PRO A 135 1.35 -10.58 -29.34
C PRO A 135 1.02 -10.16 -30.79
N PRO A 136 -0.14 -10.57 -31.34
CA PRO A 136 -0.57 -10.12 -32.66
C PRO A 136 -0.59 -8.59 -32.76
N GLY A 137 -0.02 -8.04 -33.83
CA GLY A 137 0.10 -6.60 -34.02
C GLY A 137 1.27 -5.94 -33.27
N ALA A 138 2.18 -6.72 -32.66
CA ALA A 138 3.37 -6.18 -32.00
C ALA A 138 4.31 -5.49 -33.02
N ARG A 139 4.62 -4.22 -32.76
CA ARG A 139 5.57 -3.40 -33.53
C ARG A 139 6.97 -3.39 -32.96
N GLY A 140 7.09 -3.49 -31.64
CA GLY A 140 8.37 -3.37 -30.96
C GLY A 140 8.28 -3.65 -29.47
N PHE A 141 9.43 -3.88 -28.86
CA PHE A 141 9.56 -4.11 -27.43
C PHE A 141 10.00 -2.81 -26.74
N PHE A 142 9.44 -2.51 -25.58
CA PHE A 142 9.82 -1.36 -24.76
C PHE A 142 10.33 -1.82 -23.40
N LEU A 143 11.37 -1.15 -22.92
CA LEU A 143 11.97 -1.33 -21.60
C LEU A 143 11.93 0.01 -20.87
N GLY A 144 11.12 0.13 -19.82
CA GLY A 144 11.00 1.36 -19.05
C GLY A 144 10.10 2.39 -19.73
N ASP A 145 8.82 2.35 -19.39
CA ASP A 145 7.90 3.45 -19.71
C ASP A 145 7.72 4.40 -18.52
N GLN A 146 6.76 5.34 -18.60
CA GLN A 146 6.46 6.28 -17.51
C GLN A 146 6.09 5.58 -16.18
N LEU A 147 5.67 4.31 -16.23
CA LEU A 147 5.33 3.49 -15.07
C LEU A 147 6.44 2.49 -14.72
N GLY A 148 7.62 2.57 -15.38
CA GLY A 148 8.71 1.60 -15.23
C GLY A 148 8.37 0.22 -15.78
N GLY A 149 7.33 0.11 -16.61
CA GLY A 149 6.88 -1.16 -17.16
C GLY A 149 7.72 -1.61 -18.36
N ILE A 150 7.56 -2.90 -18.69
CA ILE A 150 8.28 -3.58 -19.76
C ILE A 150 7.28 -4.40 -20.55
N GLY A 151 7.40 -4.43 -21.88
CA GLY A 151 6.41 -5.10 -22.72
C GLY A 151 6.50 -4.82 -24.21
N TRP A 152 5.39 -5.04 -24.89
CA TRP A 152 5.23 -4.85 -26.34
C TRP A 152 4.37 -3.63 -26.64
N LEU A 153 4.77 -2.86 -27.65
CA LEU A 153 3.91 -1.88 -28.32
C LEU A 153 3.09 -2.63 -29.38
N VAL A 154 1.77 -2.55 -29.28
CA VAL A 154 0.83 -3.29 -30.12
C VAL A 154 -0.09 -2.33 -30.86
N ASP A 155 -0.19 -2.50 -32.18
CA ASP A 155 -1.21 -1.82 -32.98
C ASP A 155 -2.54 -2.57 -32.88
N LEU A 156 -3.59 -1.86 -32.51
CA LEU A 156 -4.95 -2.39 -32.45
C LEU A 156 -5.65 -2.27 -33.83
N PRO A 157 -6.68 -3.08 -34.11
CA PRO A 157 -7.38 -3.07 -35.40
C PRO A 157 -8.00 -1.71 -35.79
N ASN A 158 -8.28 -0.86 -34.81
CA ASN A 158 -8.79 0.50 -35.02
C ASN A 158 -7.68 1.54 -35.32
N GLY A 159 -6.43 1.10 -35.49
CA GLY A 159 -5.27 1.96 -35.74
C GLY A 159 -4.67 2.63 -34.50
N SER A 160 -5.23 2.41 -33.31
CA SER A 160 -4.66 2.92 -32.05
C SER A 160 -3.54 2.03 -31.52
N GLN A 161 -2.73 2.56 -30.61
CA GLN A 161 -1.61 1.84 -29.99
C GLN A 161 -1.89 1.50 -28.53
N ALA A 162 -1.51 0.30 -28.12
CA ALA A 162 -1.60 -0.16 -26.73
C ALA A 162 -0.26 -0.74 -26.25
N LYS A 163 -0.03 -0.67 -24.93
CA LYS A 163 1.08 -1.34 -24.27
C LYS A 163 0.60 -2.67 -23.71
N TYR A 164 1.24 -3.76 -24.12
CA TYR A 164 1.04 -5.08 -23.56
C TYR A 164 2.20 -5.40 -22.61
N TYR A 165 1.96 -5.29 -21.30
CA TYR A 165 2.99 -5.51 -20.29
C TYR A 165 3.27 -7.01 -20.09
N VAL A 166 4.53 -7.35 -19.91
CA VAL A 166 4.97 -8.74 -19.63
C VAL A 166 5.71 -8.80 -18.29
N ASN A 167 5.59 -9.94 -17.61
CA ASN A 167 6.42 -10.24 -16.45
C ASN A 167 7.75 -10.82 -16.92
N LEU A 168 8.85 -10.23 -16.46
CA LEU A 168 10.19 -10.72 -16.78
C LEU A 168 10.68 -11.66 -15.68
N PRO A 169 11.39 -12.74 -16.04
CA PRO A 169 12.15 -13.48 -15.06
C PRO A 169 13.20 -12.55 -14.44
N LYS A 170 13.24 -12.49 -13.10
CA LYS A 170 14.16 -11.64 -12.34
C LYS A 170 15.65 -11.89 -12.66
N GLU A 171 15.96 -13.08 -13.19
CA GLU A 171 17.30 -13.49 -13.62
C GLU A 171 17.86 -12.64 -14.77
N PHE A 172 17.00 -12.04 -15.62
CA PHE A 172 17.43 -11.24 -16.76
C PHE A 172 17.32 -9.75 -16.47
N VAL A 173 16.15 -9.35 -15.99
CA VAL A 173 15.81 -7.97 -15.72
C VAL A 173 14.99 -7.92 -14.44
N GLU A 174 15.46 -7.12 -13.49
CA GLU A 174 14.75 -6.82 -12.26
C GLU A 174 14.27 -5.38 -12.30
N SER A 175 13.00 -5.18 -11.98
CA SER A 175 12.39 -3.85 -11.90
C SER A 175 11.79 -3.62 -10.52
N SER A 176 12.16 -2.50 -9.91
CA SER A 176 11.81 -2.19 -8.52
C SER A 176 11.34 -0.75 -8.37
N LEU A 177 10.48 -0.50 -7.38
CA LEU A 177 10.12 0.85 -7.00
C LEU A 177 11.23 1.45 -6.13
N LEU A 178 11.63 2.67 -6.44
CA LEU A 178 12.59 3.43 -5.65
C LEU A 178 11.83 4.37 -4.70
N PRO A 179 11.99 4.20 -3.38
CA PRO A 179 11.40 5.12 -2.43
C PRO A 179 12.15 6.45 -2.46
N HIS A 180 11.41 7.55 -2.45
CA HIS A 180 11.98 8.87 -2.28
C HIS A 180 12.21 9.16 -0.79
N ASN A 181 13.46 9.37 -0.37
CA ASN A 181 13.86 9.61 1.03
C ASN A 181 13.32 8.54 2.00
N PRO A 182 13.72 7.26 1.86
CA PRO A 182 13.20 6.21 2.71
C PRO A 182 13.62 6.40 4.18
N PRO A 183 12.75 6.07 5.14
CA PRO A 183 13.11 6.03 6.55
C PRO A 183 14.09 4.88 6.83
N SER A 184 14.93 5.05 7.84
CA SER A 184 15.94 4.06 8.26
C SER A 184 15.62 3.40 9.60
N ILE A 185 14.55 3.82 10.27
CA ILE A 185 14.17 3.38 11.62
C ILE A 185 12.65 3.15 11.65
N HIS A 186 12.23 2.09 12.36
CA HIS A 186 10.85 1.82 12.72
C HIS A 186 10.80 1.27 14.16
N LEU A 187 10.01 1.89 15.03
CA LEU A 187 9.85 1.56 16.46
C LEU A 187 11.21 1.39 17.16
N MET A 188 12.11 2.36 16.94
CA MET A 188 13.50 2.39 17.43
C MET A 188 14.44 1.29 16.89
N ASN A 189 13.97 0.46 15.96
CA ASN A 189 14.79 -0.56 15.31
C ASN A 189 15.25 -0.09 13.93
N LYS A 190 16.48 -0.45 13.54
CA LYS A 190 17.01 -0.14 12.21
C LYS A 190 16.30 -0.96 11.14
N ILE A 191 15.86 -0.30 10.08
CA ILE A 191 15.34 -0.93 8.87
C ILE A 191 16.53 -1.46 8.05
N GLN A 192 16.55 -2.77 7.78
CA GLN A 192 17.66 -3.41 7.06
C GLN A 192 17.59 -3.19 5.55
N ASN A 193 16.37 -3.26 5.00
CA ASN A 193 16.10 -3.09 3.58
C ASN A 193 15.12 -1.94 3.39
N ALA A 194 15.57 -0.90 2.68
CA ALA A 194 14.82 0.32 2.44
C ALA A 194 14.04 0.30 1.10
N SER A 195 13.81 -0.85 0.47
CA SER A 195 12.94 -0.94 -0.72
C SER A 195 11.48 -0.63 -0.37
N VAL A 196 10.70 -0.15 -1.34
CA VAL A 196 9.27 0.15 -1.13
C VAL A 196 8.51 -1.07 -0.62
N GLU A 197 8.81 -2.25 -1.16
CA GLU A 197 8.22 -3.52 -0.74
C GLU A 197 8.51 -3.85 0.73
N SER A 198 9.77 -3.68 1.16
CA SER A 198 10.20 -3.94 2.54
C SER A 198 9.59 -2.93 3.52
N LEU A 199 9.60 -1.64 3.17
CA LEU A 199 8.96 -0.59 3.96
C LEU A 199 7.45 -0.86 4.11
N ALA A 200 6.78 -1.29 3.04
CA ALA A 200 5.37 -1.64 3.08
C ALA A 200 5.10 -2.88 3.95
N GLU A 201 6.02 -3.86 3.99
CA GLU A 201 5.91 -5.02 4.86
C GLU A 201 5.94 -4.63 6.35
N TYR A 202 6.87 -3.78 6.76
CA TYR A 202 6.89 -3.25 8.13
C TYR A 202 5.61 -2.47 8.46
N TYR A 203 5.17 -1.60 7.54
CA TYR A 203 3.98 -0.77 7.75
C TYR A 203 2.68 -1.59 7.84
N VAL A 204 2.51 -2.59 6.98
CA VAL A 204 1.35 -3.49 7.01
C VAL A 204 1.40 -4.38 8.26
N GLY A 205 2.58 -4.86 8.66
CA GLY A 205 2.74 -5.61 9.90
C GLY A 205 2.33 -4.79 11.13
N TYR A 206 2.70 -3.51 11.18
CA TYR A 206 2.24 -2.59 12.20
C TYR A 206 0.70 -2.47 12.24
N ILE A 207 0.07 -2.21 11.10
CA ILE A 207 -1.39 -2.08 11.00
C ILE A 207 -2.10 -3.38 11.42
N GLU A 208 -1.61 -4.53 10.95
CA GLU A 208 -2.14 -5.83 11.34
C GLU A 208 -2.05 -6.03 12.85
N SER A 209 -0.90 -5.72 13.47
CA SER A 209 -0.73 -5.82 14.92
C SER A 209 -1.67 -4.90 15.70
N MET A 210 -1.93 -3.69 15.20
CA MET A 210 -2.89 -2.75 15.79
C MET A 210 -4.30 -3.33 15.75
N VAL A 211 -4.72 -3.91 14.62
CA VAL A 211 -6.05 -4.51 14.51
C VAL A 211 -6.19 -5.78 15.35
N LEU A 212 -5.18 -6.65 15.40
CA LEU A 212 -5.18 -7.83 16.27
C LEU A 212 -5.27 -7.43 17.75
N SER A 213 -4.56 -6.38 18.14
CA SER A 213 -4.64 -5.78 19.47
C SER A 213 -6.05 -5.24 19.75
N ALA A 214 -6.67 -4.54 18.79
CA ALA A 214 -8.06 -4.09 18.91
C ALA A 214 -9.04 -5.25 19.11
N VAL A 215 -8.90 -6.34 18.35
CA VAL A 215 -9.75 -7.53 18.52
C VAL A 215 -9.58 -8.11 19.92
N LYS A 216 -8.34 -8.27 20.39
CA LYS A 216 -8.06 -8.79 21.75
C LYS A 216 -8.68 -7.91 22.83
N GLU A 217 -8.63 -6.60 22.66
CA GLU A 217 -9.17 -5.67 23.64
C GLU A 217 -10.70 -5.58 23.58
N PHE A 218 -11.31 -5.44 22.41
CA PHE A 218 -12.73 -5.07 22.32
C PHE A 218 -13.69 -6.23 22.04
N ARG A 219 -13.19 -7.39 21.60
CA ARG A 219 -14.04 -8.57 21.39
C ARG A 219 -14.42 -9.16 22.74
N VAL A 220 -15.72 -9.27 23.01
CA VAL A 220 -16.21 -9.89 24.23
C VAL A 220 -16.13 -11.41 24.03
N THR A 221 -15.22 -12.08 24.74
CA THR A 221 -15.29 -13.53 24.88
C THR A 221 -16.44 -13.86 25.83
N SER A 222 -17.61 -14.17 25.25
CA SER A 222 -18.75 -14.77 25.94
C SER A 222 -18.46 -16.21 26.35
#